data_AF-A0A7C3SQ49-F1
#
_entry.id   AF-A0A7C3SQ49-F1
#
_cell.length_a   1.000
_cell.length_b   1.000
_cell.length_c   1.000
_cell.angle_alpha   90.00
_cell.angle_beta   90.00
_cell.angle_gamma   90.00
#
_symmetry.space_group_name_H-M   'P 1'
#
loop_
_entity.id
_entity.type
_entity.pdbx_description
1 polymer ?
#
loop_
_entity_poly.entity_id
_entity_poly.type
_entity_poly.pdbx_seq_one_letter_code
_entity_poly.pdbx_strand_id
1 'polypeptide(L)'
;MRISTFVISEFVRDLIRKKVIDDKIDVESNEYNQIVITSQLMNLFWKGINSESCVVLSERTPICTTAYTLSIKSSSFLKSLNIEFIKNLFNTPGIKILLFYFPPIIPYVQDDIRKEKGRLLVDKKIRKILKDFNIPFIEVKTTDIKERVNLIISHIKENQVQ
;
A
#
# COMPACT_ATOMS: atom_id res chain seq x y z
N MET A 1 -6.35 12.52 26.37
CA MET A 1 -5.84 12.76 25.00
C MET A 1 -6.77 12.07 24.01
N ARG A 2 -7.32 12.77 23.00
CA ARG A 2 -8.14 12.12 21.95
C ARG A 2 -7.19 11.58 20.89
N ILE A 3 -7.23 10.26 20.65
CA ILE A 3 -6.56 9.66 19.50
C ILE A 3 -7.38 10.03 18.26
N SER A 4 -6.74 10.66 17.27
CA SER A 4 -7.34 10.91 15.97
C SER A 4 -7.02 9.75 15.02
N THR A 5 -7.89 9.50 14.03
CA THR A 5 -7.66 8.49 13.00
C THR A 5 -7.63 9.15 11.65
N PHE A 6 -6.57 8.92 10.88
CA PHE A 6 -6.41 9.38 9.50
C PHE A 6 -6.44 8.17 8.56
N VAL A 7 -7.39 8.18 7.62
CA VAL A 7 -7.59 7.05 6.71
C VAL A 7 -7.09 7.41 5.31
N ILE A 8 -6.20 6.59 4.77
CA ILE A 8 -5.70 6.65 3.40
C ILE A 8 -6.39 5.54 2.60
N SER A 9 -7.46 5.90 1.91
CA SER A 9 -8.32 5.00 1.15
C SER A 9 -8.81 5.71 -0.13
N GLU A 10 -9.19 4.93 -1.14
CA GLU A 10 -9.88 5.36 -2.37
C GLU A 10 -9.25 6.48 -3.24
N PHE A 11 -8.10 7.05 -2.87
CA PHE A 11 -7.52 8.19 -3.59
C PHE A 11 -7.22 7.91 -5.07
N VAL A 12 -6.89 6.67 -5.44
CA VAL A 12 -6.71 6.30 -6.86
C VAL A 12 -8.03 6.41 -7.63
N ARG A 13 -9.14 5.98 -7.02
CA ARG A 13 -10.49 6.13 -7.61
C ARG A 13 -10.86 7.61 -7.72
N ASP A 14 -10.46 8.44 -6.76
CA ASP A 14 -10.64 9.89 -6.84
C ASP A 14 -9.88 10.51 -8.01
N LEU A 15 -8.61 10.11 -8.22
CA LEU A 15 -7.80 10.59 -9.34
C LEU A 15 -8.43 10.22 -10.69
N ILE A 16 -8.97 9.01 -10.82
CA ILE A 16 -9.71 8.57 -12.03
C ILE A 16 -11.00 9.39 -12.21
N ARG A 17 -11.83 9.52 -11.16
CA ARG A 17 -13.09 10.28 -11.20
C ARG A 17 -12.87 11.74 -11.61
N LYS A 18 -11.78 12.35 -11.11
CA LYS A 18 -11.36 13.72 -11.43
C LYS A 18 -10.64 13.83 -12.78
N LYS A 19 -10.46 12.72 -13.50
CA LYS A 19 -9.75 12.64 -14.79
C LYS A 19 -8.30 13.14 -14.74
N VAL A 20 -7.65 12.98 -13.58
CA VAL A 20 -6.22 13.31 -13.41
C VAL A 20 -5.35 12.20 -14.02
N ILE A 21 -5.79 10.95 -13.88
CA ILE A 21 -5.18 9.77 -14.49
C ILE A 21 -6.26 8.98 -15.25
N ASP A 22 -5.85 8.16 -16.20
CA ASP A 22 -6.74 7.19 -16.84
C ASP A 22 -7.04 5.99 -15.91
N ASP A 23 -7.95 5.12 -16.32
CA ASP A 23 -8.36 3.92 -15.57
C ASP A 23 -7.37 2.74 -15.68
N LYS A 24 -6.29 2.89 -16.46
CA LYS A 24 -5.22 1.88 -16.58
C LYS A 24 -4.23 2.06 -15.43
N ILE A 25 -4.52 1.39 -14.33
CA ILE A 25 -3.74 1.50 -13.08
C ILE A 25 -2.92 0.24 -12.72
N ASP A 26 -3.09 -0.86 -13.47
CA ASP A 26 -2.44 -2.16 -13.25
C ASP A 26 -1.18 -2.34 -14.13
N VAL A 27 -0.87 -3.55 -14.59
CA VAL A 27 0.26 -3.85 -15.50
C VAL A 27 0.22 -3.12 -16.84
N GLU A 28 -0.91 -2.53 -17.20
CA GLU A 28 -1.12 -1.73 -18.40
C GLU A 28 -0.99 -0.22 -18.12
N SER A 29 -0.66 0.15 -16.89
CA SER A 29 -0.47 1.54 -16.51
C SER A 29 0.72 2.17 -17.21
N ASN A 30 0.68 3.49 -17.32
CA ASN A 30 1.78 4.28 -17.85
C ASN A 30 2.60 4.92 -16.70
N GLU A 31 3.78 5.42 -17.04
CA GLU A 31 4.69 6.03 -16.06
C GLU A 31 4.11 7.28 -15.40
N TYR A 32 3.38 8.11 -16.16
CA TYR A 32 2.74 9.32 -15.63
C TYR A 32 1.74 8.98 -14.51
N ASN A 33 0.85 8.01 -14.73
CA ASN A 33 -0.11 7.55 -13.74
C ASN A 33 0.61 7.09 -12.46
N GLN A 34 1.68 6.31 -12.59
CA GLN A 34 2.44 5.83 -11.43
C GLN A 34 3.14 6.95 -10.68
N ILE A 35 3.67 7.97 -11.38
CA ILE A 35 4.23 9.17 -10.74
C ILE A 35 3.13 9.87 -9.91
N VAL A 36 1.97 10.15 -10.52
CA VAL A 36 0.86 10.84 -9.84
C VAL A 36 0.38 10.05 -8.62
N ILE A 37 0.20 8.73 -8.77
CA ILE A 37 -0.23 7.84 -7.68
C ILE A 37 0.81 7.83 -6.55
N THR A 38 2.09 7.66 -6.87
CA THR A 38 3.17 7.66 -5.87
C THR A 38 3.26 8.99 -5.14
N SER A 39 3.23 10.12 -5.86
CA SER A 39 3.28 11.46 -5.26
C SER A 39 2.08 11.72 -4.33
N GLN A 40 0.88 11.35 -4.74
CA GLN A 40 -0.32 11.50 -3.90
C GLN A 40 -0.24 10.63 -2.65
N LEU A 41 0.24 9.38 -2.78
CA LEU A 41 0.42 8.48 -1.64
C LEU A 41 1.45 9.03 -0.65
N MET A 42 2.60 9.52 -1.14
CA MET A 42 3.63 10.17 -0.32
C MET A 42 3.04 11.33 0.49
N ASN A 43 2.31 12.23 -0.16
CA ASN A 43 1.70 13.38 0.48
C ASN A 43 0.71 12.96 1.59
N LEU A 44 -0.14 11.97 1.33
CA LEU A 44 -1.10 11.46 2.31
C LEU A 44 -0.41 10.81 3.52
N PHE A 45 0.64 10.01 3.30
CA PHE A 45 1.42 9.43 4.39
C PHE A 45 2.06 10.53 5.25
N TRP A 46 2.75 11.50 4.64
CA TRP A 46 3.41 12.56 5.40
C TRP A 46 2.42 13.45 6.15
N LYS A 47 1.25 13.71 5.57
CA LYS A 47 0.16 14.40 6.27
C LYS A 47 -0.30 13.62 7.50
N GLY A 48 -0.48 12.31 7.39
CA GLY A 48 -0.87 11.45 8.51
C GLY A 48 0.21 11.38 9.60
N ILE A 49 1.47 11.24 9.20
CA ILE A 49 2.63 11.16 10.09
C ILE A 49 2.83 12.45 10.89
N ASN A 50 2.70 13.60 10.23
CA ASN A 50 2.88 14.91 10.87
C ASN A 50 1.65 15.36 11.68
N SER A 51 0.59 14.55 11.76
CA SER A 51 -0.57 14.84 12.60
C SER A 51 -0.35 14.29 14.00
N GLU A 52 -0.30 15.16 15.01
CA GLU A 52 -0.11 14.75 16.40
C GLU A 52 -1.20 13.76 16.86
N SER A 53 -0.81 12.71 17.59
CA SER A 53 -1.72 11.72 18.19
C SER A 53 -2.66 11.04 17.19
N CYS A 54 -2.13 10.65 16.02
CA CYS A 54 -2.89 10.06 14.93
C CYS A 54 -2.56 8.58 14.68
N VAL A 55 -3.57 7.72 14.58
CA VAL A 55 -3.45 6.40 13.97
C VAL A 55 -3.70 6.54 12.48
N VAL A 56 -2.75 6.12 11.65
CA VAL A 56 -2.90 6.11 10.19
C VAL A 56 -3.33 4.72 9.73
N LEU A 57 -4.51 4.62 9.12
CA LEU A 57 -4.99 3.40 8.48
C LEU A 57 -4.86 3.56 6.97
N SER A 58 -4.07 2.70 6.32
CA SER A 58 -3.84 2.78 4.87
C SER A 58 -4.18 1.47 4.17
N GLU A 59 -5.03 1.53 3.15
CA GLU A 59 -5.38 0.36 2.33
C GLU A 59 -4.21 -0.11 1.46
N ARG A 60 -3.36 0.83 1.04
CA ARG A 60 -2.19 0.57 0.20
C ARG A 60 -0.94 1.12 0.85
N THR A 61 0.19 0.51 0.56
CA THR A 61 1.48 0.96 1.04
C THR A 61 2.37 1.36 -0.14
N PRO A 62 3.50 2.03 0.11
CA PRO A 62 4.47 2.33 -0.95
C PRO A 62 5.02 1.06 -1.62
N ILE A 63 4.94 -0.09 -0.95
CA ILE A 63 5.27 -1.40 -1.52
C ILE A 63 4.35 -1.71 -2.71
N CYS A 64 3.07 -1.35 -2.64
CA CYS A 64 2.12 -1.53 -3.72
C CYS A 64 2.52 -0.72 -4.96
N THR A 65 2.73 0.59 -4.81
CA THR A 65 3.10 1.48 -5.94
C THR A 65 4.44 1.08 -6.55
N THR A 66 5.39 0.64 -5.71
CA THR A 66 6.65 0.06 -6.16
C THR A 66 6.43 -1.21 -6.98
N ALA A 67 5.56 -2.11 -6.53
CA ALA A 67 5.25 -3.35 -7.25
C ALA A 67 4.62 -3.12 -8.63
N TYR A 68 3.72 -2.13 -8.75
CA TYR A 68 3.18 -1.70 -10.05
C TYR A 68 4.27 -1.07 -10.94
N THR A 69 5.07 -0.17 -10.37
CA THR A 69 6.21 0.46 -11.07
C THR A 69 7.19 -0.58 -11.63
N LEU A 70 7.48 -1.64 -10.86
CA LEU A 70 8.35 -2.75 -11.28
C LEU A 70 7.69 -3.73 -12.27
N SER A 71 6.38 -3.59 -12.50
CA SER A 71 5.61 -4.41 -13.44
C SER A 71 5.45 -3.74 -14.80
N ILE A 72 5.71 -2.43 -14.90
CA ILE A 72 5.70 -1.66 -16.14
C ILE A 72 7.13 -1.30 -16.59
N LYS A 73 7.31 -0.90 -17.85
CA LYS A 73 8.55 -0.28 -18.32
C LYS A 73 8.65 1.16 -17.79
N SER A 74 9.12 1.31 -16.56
CA SER A 74 9.33 2.62 -15.90
C SER A 74 10.80 3.04 -15.90
N SER A 75 11.04 4.35 -15.83
CA SER A 75 12.39 4.93 -15.69
C SER A 75 13.10 4.45 -14.42
N SER A 76 14.43 4.58 -14.41
CA SER A 76 15.25 4.38 -13.21
C SER A 76 14.87 5.34 -12.08
N PHE A 77 14.48 6.57 -12.42
CA PHE A 77 14.09 7.60 -11.47
C PHE A 77 12.86 7.21 -10.64
N LEU A 78 11.77 6.76 -11.29
CA LEU A 78 10.57 6.38 -10.56
C LEU A 78 10.83 5.18 -9.64
N LYS A 79 11.70 4.26 -10.06
CA LYS A 79 12.13 3.13 -9.22
C LYS A 79 12.92 3.60 -8.00
N SER A 80 13.89 4.50 -8.17
CA SER A 80 14.67 5.03 -7.05
C SER A 80 13.79 5.80 -6.07
N LEU A 81 12.88 6.65 -6.57
CA LEU A 81 11.94 7.40 -5.74
C LEU A 81 11.08 6.48 -4.85
N ASN A 82 10.51 5.42 -5.43
CA ASN A 82 9.70 4.46 -4.71
C ASN A 82 10.51 3.69 -3.65
N ILE A 83 11.75 3.31 -3.97
CA ILE A 83 12.66 2.64 -3.03
C ILE A 83 13.00 3.55 -1.85
N GLU A 84 13.33 4.81 -2.13
CA GLU A 84 13.61 5.81 -1.09
C GLU A 84 12.39 6.05 -0.21
N PHE A 85 11.19 6.12 -0.79
CA PHE A 85 9.97 6.28 -0.03
C PHE A 85 9.75 5.12 0.96
N ILE A 86 9.92 3.87 0.52
CA ILE A 86 9.85 2.69 1.41
C ILE A 86 10.88 2.84 2.54
N LYS A 87 12.15 3.10 2.20
CA LYS A 87 13.22 3.21 3.21
C LYS A 87 12.93 4.30 4.23
N ASN A 88 12.51 5.48 3.79
CA ASN A 88 12.23 6.59 4.67
C ASN A 88 11.04 6.30 5.59
N LEU A 89 9.94 5.79 5.04
CA LEU A 89 8.73 5.48 5.81
C LEU A 89 9.02 4.48 6.95
N PHE A 90 9.66 3.34 6.63
CA PHE A 90 9.89 2.27 7.61
C PHE A 90 11.01 2.57 8.63
N ASN A 91 11.83 3.58 8.37
CA ASN A 91 12.88 4.04 9.29
C ASN A 91 12.55 5.40 9.95
N THR A 92 11.34 5.91 9.80
CA THR A 92 10.98 7.21 10.39
C THR A 92 10.92 7.09 11.92
N PRO A 93 11.69 7.89 12.68
CA PRO A 93 11.69 7.84 14.14
C PRO A 93 10.32 8.14 14.74
N GLY A 94 9.96 7.44 15.81
CA GLY A 94 8.69 7.63 16.52
C GLY A 94 7.47 7.01 15.84
N ILE A 95 7.65 6.29 14.72
CA ILE A 95 6.55 5.65 14.00
C ILE A 95 6.65 4.14 14.14
N LYS A 96 5.56 3.53 14.63
CA LYS A 96 5.38 2.08 14.63
C LYS A 96 4.50 1.67 13.46
N ILE A 97 5.03 0.88 12.53
CA ILE A 97 4.29 0.39 11.37
C ILE A 97 3.92 -1.07 11.57
N LEU A 98 2.61 -1.36 11.50
CA LEU A 98 2.08 -2.71 11.41
C LEU A 98 1.64 -2.98 9.97
N LEU A 99 2.28 -3.94 9.32
CA LEU A 99 1.98 -4.29 7.94
C LEU A 99 1.22 -5.62 7.86
N PHE A 100 0.01 -5.56 7.30
CA PHE A 100 -0.81 -6.74 7.02
C PHE A 100 -0.79 -7.01 5.52
N TYR A 101 -0.31 -8.19 5.14
CA TYR A 101 -0.25 -8.62 3.75
C TYR A 101 -1.33 -9.67 3.48
N PHE A 102 -2.18 -9.37 2.49
CA PHE A 102 -3.27 -10.25 2.06
C PHE A 102 -2.86 -10.96 0.77
N PRO A 103 -2.48 -12.25 0.82
CA PRO A 103 -2.15 -13.00 -0.37
C PRO A 103 -3.36 -13.14 -1.30
N PRO A 104 -3.16 -13.53 -2.57
CA PRO A 104 -4.23 -13.63 -3.55
C PRO A 104 -5.13 -14.86 -3.37
N ILE A 105 -5.56 -15.15 -2.14
CA ILE A 105 -6.37 -16.31 -1.75
C ILE A 105 -7.88 -16.08 -1.92
N ILE A 106 -8.32 -14.81 -1.91
CA ILE A 106 -9.72 -14.45 -2.12
C ILE A 106 -10.03 -14.56 -3.62
N PRO A 107 -11.15 -15.18 -4.04
CA PRO A 107 -11.55 -15.22 -5.44
C PRO A 107 -11.51 -13.82 -6.07
N TYR A 108 -10.89 -13.73 -7.24
CA TYR A 108 -10.77 -12.47 -7.94
C TYR A 108 -12.10 -12.10 -8.56
N VAL A 109 -12.75 -11.05 -8.06
CA VAL A 109 -13.87 -10.44 -8.78
C VAL A 109 -13.25 -9.43 -9.74
N GLN A 110 -13.38 -9.72 -11.03
CA GLN A 110 -12.95 -8.80 -12.07
C GLN A 110 -13.84 -7.56 -11.98
N ASP A 111 -13.25 -6.43 -11.57
CA ASP A 111 -13.80 -5.12 -11.87
C ASP A 111 -13.08 -4.60 -13.13
N ASP A 112 -13.76 -3.83 -13.97
CA ASP A 112 -13.27 -3.36 -15.29
C ASP A 112 -11.95 -2.56 -15.24
N ILE A 113 -11.36 -2.42 -14.05
CA ILE A 113 -10.16 -1.65 -13.73
C ILE A 113 -8.95 -2.56 -13.53
N ARG A 114 -9.11 -3.77 -12.99
CA ARG A 114 -8.00 -4.64 -12.58
C ARG A 114 -8.03 -5.96 -13.36
N LYS A 115 -6.88 -6.56 -13.64
CA LYS A 115 -6.80 -7.84 -14.37
C LYS A 115 -6.23 -8.95 -13.48
N GLU A 116 -6.77 -10.17 -13.62
CA GLU A 116 -6.33 -11.34 -12.84
C GLU A 116 -4.83 -11.64 -13.03
N LYS A 117 -4.35 -11.57 -14.28
CA LYS A 117 -2.92 -11.74 -14.60
C LYS A 117 -2.05 -10.68 -13.91
N GLY A 118 -2.55 -9.45 -13.80
CA GLY A 118 -1.86 -8.35 -13.10
C GLY A 118 -1.71 -8.62 -11.62
N ARG A 119 -2.76 -9.16 -10.98
CA ARG A 119 -2.76 -9.54 -9.57
C ARG A 119 -1.59 -10.46 -9.19
N LEU A 120 -1.41 -11.57 -9.92
CA LEU A 120 -0.34 -12.54 -9.61
C LEU A 120 1.06 -11.96 -9.85
N LEU A 121 1.23 -11.16 -10.90
CA LEU A 121 2.50 -10.50 -11.19
C LEU A 121 2.87 -9.51 -10.08
N VAL A 122 1.93 -8.65 -9.71
CA VAL A 122 2.10 -7.64 -8.67
C VAL A 122 2.33 -8.30 -7.31
N ASP A 123 1.62 -9.39 -6.99
CA ASP A 123 1.83 -10.16 -5.77
C ASP A 123 3.27 -10.68 -5.64
N LYS A 124 3.79 -11.28 -6.71
CA LYS A 124 5.18 -11.76 -6.77
C LYS A 124 6.17 -10.63 -6.51
N LYS A 125 5.90 -9.42 -7.02
CA LYS A 125 6.74 -8.23 -6.78
C LYS A 125 6.63 -7.74 -5.33
N ILE A 126 5.43 -7.72 -4.75
CA ILE A 126 5.21 -7.36 -3.34
C ILE A 126 6.03 -8.29 -2.43
N ARG A 127 5.89 -9.61 -2.59
CA ARG A 127 6.67 -10.60 -1.80
C ARG A 127 8.18 -10.40 -1.96
N LYS A 128 8.64 -10.11 -3.18
CA LYS A 128 10.05 -9.81 -3.43
C LYS A 128 10.50 -8.55 -2.68
N ILE A 129 9.74 -7.46 -2.71
CA ILE A 129 10.07 -6.22 -1.98
C ILE A 129 10.10 -6.49 -0.48
N LEU A 130 9.10 -7.17 0.08
CA LEU A 130 9.07 -7.52 1.51
C LEU A 130 10.34 -8.28 1.94
N LYS A 131 10.78 -9.24 1.12
CA LYS A 131 12.01 -10.01 1.36
C LYS A 131 13.27 -9.16 1.19
N ASP A 132 13.42 -8.47 0.06
CA ASP A 132 14.63 -7.72 -0.31
C ASP A 132 14.91 -6.58 0.68
N PHE A 133 13.87 -5.99 1.28
CA PHE A 133 13.98 -4.91 2.26
C PHE A 133 13.85 -5.39 3.71
N ASN A 134 13.71 -6.70 3.95
CA ASN A 134 13.50 -7.29 5.28
C ASN A 134 12.38 -6.60 6.08
N ILE A 135 11.26 -6.28 5.43
CA ILE A 135 10.13 -5.57 6.05
C ILE A 135 9.31 -6.59 6.84
N PRO A 136 9.09 -6.40 8.15
CA PRO A 136 8.24 -7.29 8.94
C PRO A 136 6.78 -7.13 8.50
N PHE A 137 6.07 -8.24 8.34
CA PHE A 137 4.65 -8.26 7.98
C PHE A 137 3.92 -9.46 8.56
N ILE A 138 2.61 -9.33 8.67
CA ILE A 138 1.69 -10.39 9.09
C ILE A 138 0.94 -10.86 7.85
N GLU A 139 1.14 -12.12 7.47
CA GLU A 139 0.43 -12.73 6.33
C GLU A 139 -0.95 -13.21 6.77
N VAL A 140 -2.00 -12.65 6.16
CA VAL A 140 -3.39 -12.92 6.51
C VAL A 140 -3.98 -13.97 5.56
N LYS A 141 -3.92 -15.25 5.94
CA LYS A 141 -4.23 -16.40 5.06
C LYS A 141 -5.69 -16.89 5.07
N THR A 142 -6.57 -16.27 5.84
CA THR A 142 -7.99 -16.66 5.90
C THR A 142 -8.84 -15.85 4.91
N THR A 143 -9.80 -16.51 4.28
CA THR A 143 -10.80 -15.87 3.41
C THR A 143 -11.98 -15.29 4.21
N ASP A 144 -12.21 -15.80 5.42
CA ASP A 144 -13.29 -15.35 6.31
C ASP A 144 -13.03 -13.92 6.80
N ILE A 145 -14.03 -13.04 6.66
CA ILE A 145 -13.87 -11.62 7.04
C ILE A 145 -13.73 -11.46 8.55
N LYS A 146 -14.48 -12.22 9.35
CA LYS A 146 -14.51 -12.09 10.80
C LYS A 146 -13.18 -12.53 11.41
N GLU A 147 -12.63 -13.64 10.95
CA GLU A 147 -11.29 -14.12 11.33
C GLU A 147 -10.21 -13.11 10.95
N ARG A 148 -10.27 -12.53 9.74
CA ARG A 148 -9.31 -11.48 9.32
C ARG A 148 -9.33 -10.28 10.27
N VAL A 149 -10.52 -9.78 10.58
CA VAL A 149 -10.68 -8.64 11.49
C VAL A 149 -10.17 -8.98 12.89
N ASN A 150 -10.50 -10.16 13.41
CA ASN A 150 -10.02 -10.61 14.72
C ASN A 150 -8.49 -10.70 14.78
N LEU A 151 -7.85 -11.25 13.75
CA LEU A 151 -6.39 -11.34 13.64
C LEU A 151 -5.71 -9.97 13.62
N ILE A 152 -6.27 -9.01 12.86
CA ILE A 152 -5.74 -7.64 12.79
C ILE A 152 -5.87 -6.96 14.15
N ILE A 153 -7.04 -7.05 14.78
CA ILE A 153 -7.30 -6.46 16.09
C ILE A 153 -6.38 -7.05 17.17
N SER A 154 -6.14 -8.37 17.16
CA SER A 154 -5.26 -9.01 18.15
C SER A 154 -3.83 -8.47 18.05
N HIS A 155 -3.28 -8.38 16.83
CA HIS A 155 -1.94 -7.84 16.60
C HIS A 155 -1.84 -6.36 16.97
N ILE A 156 -2.88 -5.56 16.69
CA ILE A 156 -2.91 -4.15 17.12
C ILE A 156 -2.85 -4.07 18.65
N LYS A 157 -3.67 -4.85 19.37
CA LYS A 157 -3.71 -4.86 20.84
C LYS A 157 -2.37 -5.26 21.46
N GLU A 158 -1.76 -6.33 20.96
CA GLU A 158 -0.43 -6.79 21.42
C GLU A 158 0.66 -5.72 21.23
N ASN A 159 0.50 -4.87 20.23
CA ASN A 159 1.44 -3.81 19.90
C ASN A 159 1.15 -2.45 20.56
N GLN A 160 0.04 -2.31 21.29
CA GLN A 160 -0.31 -1.11 22.06
C GLN A 160 0.23 -1.13 23.52
N VAL A 161 0.71 -2.26 24.03
CA VAL A 161 1.14 -2.43 25.44
C VAL A 161 2.63 -2.11 25.64
N GLN A 162 3.18 -1.12 24.94
CA GLN A 162 4.59 -0.69 25.09
C GLN A 162 4.68 0.82 25.25
#